data_AF-A0A7S2HS94-F1
#
_entry.id   AF-A0A7S2HS94-F1
#
_cell.length_a   1.000
_cell.length_b   1.000
_cell.length_c   1.000
_cell.angle_alpha   90.00
_cell.angle_beta   90.00
_cell.angle_gamma   90.00
#
_symmetry.space_group_name_H-M   'P 1'
#
loop_
_entity.id
_entity.type
_entity.pdbx_description
1 polymer ?
#
loop_
_entity_poly.entity_id
_entity_poly.type
_entity_poly.pdbx_seq_one_letter_code
_entity_poly.pdbx_strand_id
1 'polypeptide(L)'
;YGQRVLEAFVGRQGIRAADPRVVTRACFMFSRFLKLVRKQVAPFAVQLHEALKDLMAVQYIPSSLVPQQADGSLPRVVLKGALRAEDQQCLYEAVASLVVALPPEQMRPALQTLLRVPADNLAELVAAPPSRLGADARGYAGWAARSIEAIATVSKAFSSQHACTAPDWEGALVVV
;
A
#
# COMPACT_ATOMS: atom_id res chain seq x y z
N TYR A 1 -9.31 -23.31 10.31
CA TYR A 1 -8.53 -23.39 9.06
C TYR A 1 -8.15 -22.02 8.49
N GLY A 2 -9.06 -21.03 8.45
CA GLY A 2 -8.77 -19.70 7.87
C GLY A 2 -7.52 -18.99 8.42
N GLN A 3 -7.29 -19.00 9.74
CA GLN A 3 -6.13 -18.35 10.35
C GLN A 3 -4.79 -18.93 9.85
N ARG A 4 -4.64 -20.27 9.79
CA ARG A 4 -3.42 -20.90 9.27
C ARG A 4 -3.15 -20.55 7.81
N VAL A 5 -4.20 -20.37 7.01
CA VAL A 5 -4.06 -19.94 5.61
C VAL A 5 -3.55 -18.50 5.53
N LEU A 6 -4.08 -17.61 6.36
CA LEU A 6 -3.62 -16.22 6.46
C LEU A 6 -2.15 -16.16 6.92
N GLU A 7 -1.78 -16.94 7.94
CA GLU A 7 -0.40 -17.04 8.43
C GLU A 7 0.55 -17.56 7.34
N ALA A 8 0.11 -18.53 6.53
CA ALA A 8 0.90 -19.03 5.40
C ALA A 8 1.09 -17.97 4.31
N PHE A 9 0.05 -17.20 3.99
CA PHE A 9 0.13 -16.10 3.03
C PHE A 9 1.06 -14.97 3.51
N VAL A 10 0.94 -14.55 4.77
CA VAL A 10 1.71 -13.42 5.32
C VAL A 10 3.14 -13.82 5.70
N GLY A 11 3.36 -15.11 6.01
CA GLY A 11 4.63 -15.63 6.48
C GLY A 11 5.68 -15.85 5.39
N ARG A 12 6.76 -16.54 5.78
CA ARG A 12 7.93 -16.85 4.93
C ARG A 12 7.63 -17.78 3.75
N GLN A 13 6.45 -18.40 3.73
CA GLN A 13 6.01 -19.27 2.65
C GLN A 13 5.22 -18.50 1.58
N GLY A 14 4.82 -17.24 1.85
CA GLY A 14 4.02 -16.42 0.95
C GLY A 14 4.70 -15.09 0.64
N ILE A 15 4.09 -13.99 1.08
CA ILE A 15 4.49 -12.62 0.76
C ILE A 15 5.90 -12.30 1.27
N ARG A 16 6.36 -13.00 2.32
CA ARG A 16 7.72 -12.85 2.87
C ARG A 16 8.68 -13.96 2.43
N ALA A 17 8.38 -14.65 1.34
CA ALA A 17 9.28 -15.62 0.76
C ALA A 17 10.60 -15.00 0.32
N ALA A 18 11.67 -15.80 0.35
CA ALA A 18 12.98 -15.37 -0.15
C ALA A 18 13.01 -15.23 -1.69
N ASP A 19 12.20 -16.02 -2.38
CA ASP A 19 12.09 -15.97 -3.85
C ASP A 19 11.11 -14.87 -4.27
N PRO A 20 11.55 -13.83 -5.02
CA PRO A 20 10.68 -12.75 -5.47
C PRO A 20 9.54 -13.21 -6.37
N ARG A 21 9.68 -14.34 -7.09
CA ARG A 21 8.60 -14.89 -7.92
C ARG A 21 7.46 -15.42 -7.07
N VAL A 22 7.80 -16.05 -5.94
CA VAL A 22 6.83 -16.50 -4.94
C VAL A 22 6.14 -15.30 -4.31
N VAL A 23 6.89 -14.25 -3.94
CA VAL A 23 6.34 -13.02 -3.39
C VAL A 23 5.30 -12.40 -4.34
N THR A 24 5.66 -12.18 -5.61
CA THR A 24 4.73 -11.61 -6.61
C THR A 24 3.47 -12.45 -6.75
N ARG A 25 3.62 -13.78 -6.85
CA ARG A 25 2.46 -14.67 -6.94
C ARG A 25 1.62 -14.67 -5.66
N ALA A 26 2.26 -14.62 -4.50
CA ALA A 26 1.60 -14.60 -3.20
C ALA A 26 0.81 -13.31 -2.99
N CYS A 27 1.36 -12.13 -3.32
CA CYS A 27 0.65 -10.85 -3.26
C CYS A 27 -0.62 -10.87 -4.13
N PHE A 28 -0.50 -11.34 -5.38
CA PHE A 28 -1.64 -11.47 -6.29
C PHE A 28 -2.70 -12.44 -5.76
N MET A 29 -2.28 -13.64 -5.34
CA MET A 29 -3.20 -14.67 -4.82
C MET A 29 -3.85 -14.23 -3.51
N PHE A 30 -3.13 -13.51 -2.65
CA PHE A 30 -3.64 -12.95 -1.40
C PHE A 30 -4.72 -11.90 -1.66
N SER A 31 -4.51 -10.96 -2.60
CA SER A 31 -5.54 -10.01 -3.04
C SER A 31 -6.80 -10.71 -3.53
N ARG A 32 -6.65 -11.74 -4.38
CA ARG A 32 -7.77 -12.54 -4.88
C ARG A 32 -8.48 -13.30 -3.76
N PHE A 33 -7.73 -13.92 -2.85
CA PHE A 33 -8.27 -14.66 -1.72
C PHE A 33 -9.10 -13.75 -0.82
N LEU A 34 -8.55 -12.62 -0.37
CA LEU A 34 -9.25 -11.69 0.52
C LEU A 34 -10.52 -11.14 -0.10
N LYS A 35 -10.53 -10.81 -1.40
CA LYS A 35 -11.76 -10.39 -2.09
C LYS A 35 -12.90 -11.42 -1.99
N LEU A 36 -12.58 -12.71 -2.06
CA LEU A 36 -13.56 -13.79 -1.98
C LEU A 36 -14.03 -14.07 -0.55
N VAL A 37 -13.13 -13.95 0.44
CA VAL A 37 -13.42 -14.32 1.84
C VAL A 37 -13.48 -13.13 2.81
N ARG A 38 -13.63 -11.90 2.31
CA ARG A 38 -13.53 -10.67 3.11
C ARG A 38 -14.43 -10.65 4.34
N LYS A 39 -15.65 -11.19 4.25
CA LYS A 39 -16.58 -11.25 5.39
C LYS A 39 -16.08 -12.17 6.51
N GLN A 40 -15.48 -13.30 6.15
CA GLN A 40 -14.94 -14.27 7.08
C GLN A 40 -13.62 -13.79 7.69
N VAL A 41 -12.87 -12.96 6.97
CA VAL A 41 -11.56 -12.46 7.38
C VAL A 41 -11.64 -11.09 8.06
N ALA A 42 -12.76 -10.37 7.97
CA ALA A 42 -12.97 -9.07 8.60
C ALA A 42 -12.53 -8.98 10.08
N PRO A 43 -12.78 -9.98 10.95
CA PRO A 43 -12.29 -9.94 12.34
C PRO A 43 -10.76 -9.86 12.48
N PHE A 44 -10.01 -10.27 11.46
CA PHE A 44 -8.55 -10.24 11.42
C PHE A 44 -7.99 -9.00 10.71
N ALA A 45 -8.81 -8.05 10.28
CA ALA A 45 -8.37 -6.91 9.48
C ALA A 45 -7.24 -6.10 10.15
N VAL A 46 -7.38 -5.81 11.45
CA VAL A 46 -6.36 -5.08 12.23
C VAL A 46 -5.05 -5.89 12.30
N GLN A 47 -5.13 -7.18 12.60
CA GLN A 47 -3.96 -8.05 12.68
C GLN A 47 -3.25 -8.15 11.32
N LEU A 48 -4.01 -8.27 10.22
CA LEU A 48 -3.46 -8.33 8.87
C LEU A 48 -2.81 -7.01 8.46
N HIS A 49 -3.43 -5.88 8.78
CA HIS A 49 -2.84 -4.57 8.57
C HIS A 49 -1.50 -4.45 9.31
N GLU A 50 -1.47 -4.77 10.61
CA GLU A 50 -0.24 -4.73 11.42
C GLU A 50 0.86 -5.66 10.90
N ALA A 51 0.49 -6.84 10.40
CA ALA A 51 1.43 -7.81 9.87
C ALA A 51 1.95 -7.46 8.46
N LEU A 52 1.33 -6.52 7.76
CA LEU A 52 1.68 -6.09 6.40
C LEU A 52 2.19 -4.65 6.31
N LYS A 53 2.06 -3.84 7.38
CA LYS A 53 2.36 -2.41 7.35
C LYS A 53 3.77 -2.05 6.87
N ASP A 54 4.77 -2.86 7.22
CA ASP A 54 6.16 -2.67 6.79
C ASP A 54 6.34 -2.90 5.29
N LEU A 55 5.57 -3.83 4.72
CA LEU A 55 5.58 -4.14 3.29
C LEU A 55 4.77 -3.12 2.47
N MET A 56 3.78 -2.49 3.10
CA MET A 56 2.94 -1.46 2.51
C MET A 56 3.59 -0.06 2.57
N ALA A 57 4.64 0.12 3.36
CA ALA A 57 5.35 1.39 3.46
C ALA A 57 5.87 1.87 2.09
N VAL A 58 5.43 3.05 1.66
CA VAL A 58 5.91 3.71 0.44
C VAL A 58 7.16 4.51 0.81
N GLN A 59 8.32 3.90 0.64
CA GLN A 59 9.61 4.50 1.00
C GLN A 59 10.14 5.42 -0.11
N TYR A 60 10.76 6.52 0.30
CA TYR A 60 11.54 7.36 -0.62
C TYR A 60 12.80 6.62 -1.04
N ILE A 61 13.06 6.60 -2.35
CA ILE A 61 14.24 5.98 -2.95
C ILE A 61 14.98 7.07 -3.74
N PRO A 62 16.18 7.49 -3.30
CA PRO A 62 16.98 8.45 -4.03
C PRO A 62 17.23 7.99 -5.47
N SER A 63 17.11 8.89 -6.44
CA SER A 63 17.31 8.53 -7.86
C SER A 63 18.73 8.05 -8.17
N SER A 64 19.71 8.42 -7.34
CA SER A 64 21.09 7.93 -7.43
C SER A 64 21.24 6.42 -7.16
N LEU A 65 20.29 5.82 -6.42
CA LEU A 65 20.25 4.38 -6.14
C LEU A 65 19.44 3.60 -7.18
N VAL A 66 18.86 4.31 -8.16
CA VAL A 66 18.03 3.75 -9.21
C VAL A 66 18.89 3.57 -10.46
N PRO A 67 19.28 2.33 -10.83
CA PRO A 67 20.14 2.10 -12.00
C PRO A 67 19.49 2.68 -13.25
N GLN A 68 20.20 3.42 -14.08
CA GLN A 68 19.63 3.83 -15.37
C GLN A 68 19.69 2.62 -16.32
N GLN A 69 18.54 2.08 -16.73
CA GLN A 69 18.53 1.10 -17.82
C GLN A 69 18.68 1.82 -19.16
N ALA A 70 19.58 1.31 -20.01
CA ALA A 70 19.91 1.91 -21.31
C ALA A 70 18.76 1.86 -22.33
N ASP A 71 17.73 1.04 -22.06
CA ASP A 71 16.56 0.83 -22.92
C ASP A 71 15.37 1.76 -22.59
N GLY A 72 15.53 2.67 -21.62
CA GLY A 72 14.44 3.54 -21.16
C GLY A 72 13.36 2.81 -20.35
N SER A 73 13.52 1.51 -20.07
CA SER A 73 12.62 0.77 -19.20
C SER A 73 12.80 1.20 -17.74
N LEU A 74 11.73 1.09 -16.95
CA LEU A 74 11.75 1.48 -15.54
C LEU A 74 12.66 0.51 -14.76
N PRO A 75 13.77 1.00 -14.18
CA PRO A 75 14.69 0.17 -13.43
C PRO A 75 14.03 -0.51 -12.23
N ARG A 76 14.24 -1.83 -12.16
CA ARG A 76 13.83 -2.66 -11.02
C ARG A 76 14.84 -2.54 -9.89
N VAL A 77 14.71 -1.50 -9.06
CA VAL A 77 15.43 -1.44 -7.79
C VAL A 77 14.81 -2.44 -6.84
N VAL A 78 15.54 -3.51 -6.53
CA VAL A 78 15.18 -4.43 -5.44
C VAL A 78 15.87 -3.91 -4.18
N LEU A 79 15.19 -3.00 -3.46
CA LEU A 79 15.56 -2.72 -2.08
C LEU A 79 15.25 -3.95 -1.24
N LYS A 80 16.27 -4.46 -0.54
CA LYS A 80 16.13 -5.66 0.29
C LYS A 80 15.03 -5.42 1.33
N GLY A 81 13.92 -6.17 1.21
CA GLY A 81 12.76 -6.05 2.09
C GLY A 81 11.65 -5.13 1.59
N ALA A 82 11.85 -4.38 0.49
CA ALA A 82 10.79 -3.59 -0.13
C ALA A 82 10.08 -4.40 -1.23
N LEU A 83 8.76 -4.27 -1.29
CA LEU A 83 7.98 -4.83 -2.38
C LEU A 83 8.09 -3.97 -3.64
N ARG A 84 7.94 -4.65 -4.80
CA ARG A 84 7.71 -3.98 -6.07
C ARG A 84 6.41 -3.19 -6.00
N ALA A 85 6.30 -2.12 -6.79
CA ALA A 85 5.10 -1.27 -6.81
C ALA A 85 3.82 -2.09 -7.07
N GLU A 86 3.82 -2.95 -8.10
CA GLU A 86 2.68 -3.82 -8.45
C GLU A 86 2.28 -4.78 -7.31
N ASP A 87 3.28 -5.35 -6.63
CA ASP A 87 3.06 -6.27 -5.50
C ASP A 87 2.49 -5.53 -4.29
N GLN A 88 2.98 -4.31 -4.03
CA GLN A 88 2.48 -3.42 -2.99
C GLN A 88 1.05 -2.95 -3.28
N GLN A 89 0.73 -2.63 -4.53
CA GLN A 89 -0.63 -2.31 -4.96
C GLN A 89 -1.59 -3.47 -4.69
N CYS A 90 -1.17 -4.71 -4.96
CA CYS A 90 -1.97 -5.89 -4.61
C CYS A 90 -2.28 -5.94 -3.12
N LEU A 91 -1.32 -5.59 -2.24
CA LEU A 91 -1.56 -5.53 -0.80
C LEU A 91 -2.51 -4.40 -0.39
N TYR A 92 -2.32 -3.19 -0.93
CA TYR A 92 -3.24 -2.08 -0.70
C TYR A 92 -4.67 -2.44 -1.11
N GLU A 93 -4.84 -3.05 -2.28
CA GLU A 93 -6.14 -3.50 -2.77
C GLU A 93 -6.75 -4.57 -1.84
N ALA A 94 -5.94 -5.52 -1.39
CA ALA A 94 -6.38 -6.60 -0.51
C ALA A 94 -6.85 -6.06 0.85
N VAL A 95 -6.05 -5.20 1.49
CA VAL A 95 -6.38 -4.60 2.78
C VAL A 95 -7.56 -3.63 2.66
N ALA A 96 -7.60 -2.80 1.61
CA ALA A 96 -8.75 -1.93 1.37
C ALA A 96 -10.05 -2.74 1.20
N SER A 97 -10.02 -3.87 0.49
CA SER A 97 -11.18 -4.75 0.35
C SER A 97 -11.68 -5.33 1.68
N LEU A 98 -10.79 -5.49 2.67
CA LEU A 98 -11.14 -5.90 4.03
C LEU A 98 -11.70 -4.72 4.84
N VAL A 99 -11.07 -3.54 4.75
CA VAL A 99 -11.53 -2.33 5.44
C VAL A 99 -12.98 -2.01 5.04
N VAL A 100 -13.30 -2.12 3.76
CA VAL A 100 -14.65 -1.93 3.20
C VAL A 100 -15.67 -2.93 3.75
N ALA A 101 -15.23 -4.10 4.22
CA ALA A 101 -16.10 -5.12 4.80
C ALA A 101 -16.31 -4.97 6.32
N LEU A 102 -15.65 -4.00 6.97
CA LEU A 102 -15.81 -3.72 8.39
C LEU A 102 -17.14 -2.99 8.68
N PRO A 103 -17.65 -3.08 9.92
CA PRO A 103 -18.73 -2.19 10.38
C PRO A 103 -18.35 -0.71 10.20
N PRO A 104 -19.32 0.19 9.90
CA PRO A 104 -19.05 1.60 9.65
C PRO A 104 -18.20 2.30 10.72
N GLU A 105 -18.41 1.93 11.98
CA GLU A 105 -17.73 2.47 13.17
C GLU A 105 -16.24 2.11 13.20
N GLN A 106 -15.86 0.99 12.59
CA GLN A 106 -14.49 0.50 12.51
C GLN A 106 -13.84 0.81 11.16
N MET A 107 -14.64 0.96 10.10
CA MET A 107 -14.16 1.25 8.75
C MET A 107 -13.38 2.56 8.70
N ARG A 108 -13.90 3.63 9.32
CA ARG A 108 -13.28 4.96 9.32
C ARG A 108 -11.86 4.98 9.93
N PRO A 109 -11.63 4.56 11.19
CA PRO A 109 -10.29 4.55 11.76
C PRO A 109 -9.34 3.60 11.02
N ALA A 110 -9.84 2.49 10.47
CA ALA A 110 -9.02 1.58 9.66
C ALA A 110 -8.60 2.21 8.32
N LEU A 111 -9.50 2.95 7.66
CA LEU A 111 -9.18 3.68 6.43
C LEU A 111 -8.15 4.79 6.68
N GLN A 112 -8.33 5.57 7.75
CA GLN A 112 -7.37 6.61 8.15
C GLN A 112 -5.98 6.00 8.40
N THR A 113 -5.91 4.88 9.11
CA THR A 113 -4.65 4.18 9.37
C THR A 113 -3.99 3.71 8.07
N LEU A 114 -4.77 3.15 7.15
CA LEU A 114 -4.29 2.64 5.85
C LEU A 114 -3.75 3.76 4.95
N LEU A 115 -4.39 4.93 4.97
CA LEU A 115 -4.02 6.09 4.14
C LEU A 115 -2.96 6.99 4.78
N ARG A 116 -2.72 6.87 6.09
CA ARG A 116 -1.83 7.77 6.84
C ARG A 116 -0.45 7.90 6.20
N VAL A 117 0.24 6.79 5.95
CA VAL A 117 1.61 6.82 5.40
C VAL A 117 1.66 7.49 4.02
N PRO A 118 0.87 7.08 3.00
CA PRO A 118 0.93 7.76 1.72
C PRO A 118 0.44 9.21 1.77
N ALA A 119 -0.46 9.58 2.68
CA ALA A 119 -0.87 10.97 2.89
C ALA A 119 0.27 11.80 3.53
N ASP A 120 0.89 11.30 4.59
CA ASP A 120 2.02 11.94 5.29
C ASP A 120 3.19 12.18 4.31
N ASN A 121 3.47 11.22 3.41
CA ASN A 121 4.47 11.36 2.36
C ASN A 121 4.18 12.54 1.42
N LEU A 122 2.91 12.69 0.99
CA LEU A 122 2.50 13.79 0.11
C LEU A 122 2.52 15.13 0.84
N ALA A 123 2.13 15.16 2.12
CA ALA A 123 2.25 16.35 2.95
C ALA A 123 3.72 16.78 3.11
N GLU A 124 4.64 15.82 3.34
CA GLU A 124 6.08 16.11 3.40
C GLU A 124 6.59 16.69 2.08
N LEU A 125 6.16 16.14 0.94
CA LEU A 125 6.52 16.63 -0.39
C LEU A 125 6.05 18.07 -0.64
N VAL A 126 4.81 18.40 -0.26
CA VAL A 126 4.25 19.75 -0.41
C VAL A 126 4.96 20.76 0.49
N ALA A 127 5.32 20.34 1.72
CA ALA A 127 6.03 21.19 2.67
C ALA A 127 7.55 21.29 2.41
N ALA A 128 8.11 20.47 1.52
CA ALA A 128 9.54 20.43 1.28
C ALA A 128 10.06 21.70 0.58
N PRO A 129 11.22 22.25 0.99
CA PRO A 129 11.78 23.42 0.33
C PRO A 129 12.20 23.10 -1.11
N PRO A 130 12.06 24.04 -2.07
CA PRO A 130 12.38 23.81 -3.48
C PRO A 130 13.81 23.32 -3.73
N SER A 131 14.77 23.73 -2.89
CA SER A 131 16.17 23.26 -2.96
C SER A 131 16.31 21.77 -2.68
N ARG A 132 15.54 21.23 -1.72
CA ARG A 132 15.51 19.79 -1.40
C ARG A 132 14.91 19.00 -2.55
N LEU A 133 13.78 19.46 -3.09
CA LEU A 133 13.13 18.83 -4.24
C LEU A 133 14.02 18.88 -5.49
N GLY A 134 14.70 20.01 -5.73
CA GLY A 134 15.62 20.19 -6.85
C GLY A 134 16.85 19.29 -6.79
N ALA A 135 17.31 18.91 -5.59
CA ALA A 135 18.45 18.00 -5.41
C ALA A 135 18.16 16.57 -5.91
N ASP A 136 16.90 16.13 -5.91
CA ASP A 136 16.49 14.83 -6.45
C ASP A 136 15.05 14.82 -6.99
N ALA A 137 14.81 15.61 -8.03
CA ALA A 137 13.48 15.76 -8.60
C ALA A 137 12.86 14.41 -9.02
N ARG A 138 13.67 13.49 -9.55
CA ARG A 138 13.20 12.19 -10.03
C ARG A 138 12.83 11.25 -8.88
N GLY A 139 13.62 11.19 -7.80
CA GLY A 139 13.31 10.37 -6.63
C GLY A 139 12.03 10.86 -5.95
N TYR A 140 11.89 12.18 -5.78
CA TYR A 140 10.68 12.78 -5.21
C TYR A 140 9.44 12.56 -6.08
N ALA A 141 9.56 12.70 -7.40
CA ALA A 141 8.46 12.40 -8.33
C ALA A 141 8.03 10.91 -8.26
N GLY A 142 9.00 9.99 -8.19
CA GLY A 142 8.71 8.56 -8.04
C GLY A 142 8.03 8.23 -6.71
N TRP A 143 8.49 8.86 -5.62
CA TRP A 143 7.89 8.71 -4.29
C TRP A 143 6.47 9.28 -4.21
N ALA A 144 6.24 10.45 -4.82
CA ALA A 144 4.92 11.05 -4.97
C ALA A 144 3.97 10.14 -5.77
N ALA A 145 4.42 9.68 -6.94
CA ALA A 145 3.62 8.82 -7.82
C ALA A 145 3.17 7.53 -7.13
N ARG A 146 4.07 6.87 -6.40
CA ARG A 146 3.73 5.65 -5.64
C ARG A 146 2.75 5.93 -4.49
N SER A 147 2.89 7.07 -3.82
CA SER A 147 1.97 7.46 -2.74
C SER A 147 0.57 7.76 -3.28
N ILE A 148 0.48 8.45 -4.43
CA ILE A 148 -0.78 8.69 -5.15
C ILE A 148 -1.42 7.38 -5.62
N GLU A 149 -0.63 6.46 -6.21
CA GLU A 149 -1.14 5.15 -6.63
C GLU A 149 -1.68 4.32 -5.47
N ALA A 150 -1.03 4.36 -4.30
CA ALA A 150 -1.52 3.69 -3.10
C ALA A 150 -2.89 4.24 -2.70
N ILE A 151 -3.03 5.57 -2.63
CA ILE A 151 -4.32 6.23 -2.32
C ILE A 151 -5.38 5.85 -3.36
N ALA A 152 -5.07 5.96 -4.65
CA ALA A 152 -6.00 5.63 -5.73
C ALA A 152 -6.44 4.16 -5.69
N THR A 153 -5.52 3.25 -5.36
CA THR A 153 -5.81 1.81 -5.21
C THR A 153 -6.77 1.57 -4.05
N VAL A 154 -6.57 2.26 -2.91
CA VAL A 154 -7.48 2.19 -1.77
C VAL A 154 -8.85 2.73 -2.16
N SER A 155 -8.92 3.92 -2.78
CA SER A 155 -10.18 4.52 -3.22
C SER A 155 -10.99 3.61 -4.15
N LYS A 156 -10.33 2.88 -5.05
CA LYS A 156 -10.98 1.92 -5.98
C LYS A 156 -11.73 0.79 -5.27
N ALA A 157 -11.35 0.43 -4.04
CA ALA A 157 -12.04 -0.61 -3.28
C ALA A 157 -13.42 -0.16 -2.77
N PHE A 158 -13.66 1.15 -2.67
CA PHE A 158 -14.90 1.74 -2.20
C PHE A 158 -15.83 2.02 -3.40
N SER A 159 -17.09 1.60 -3.29
CA SER A 159 -18.16 1.99 -4.22
C SER A 159 -18.94 3.19 -3.70
N SER A 160 -19.78 3.79 -4.55
CA SER A 160 -20.71 4.88 -4.18
C SER A 160 -21.72 4.53 -3.08
N GLN A 161 -21.85 3.25 -2.72
CA GLN A 161 -22.70 2.78 -1.62
C GLN A 161 -22.00 2.87 -0.25
N HIS A 162 -20.67 3.01 -0.24
CA HIS A 162 -19.93 3.23 0.98
C HIS A 162 -19.95 4.73 1.23
N ALA A 163 -20.88 5.16 2.09
CA ALA A 163 -20.93 6.52 2.59
C ALA A 163 -19.75 6.79 3.55
N CYS A 164 -18.52 6.61 3.09
CA CYS A 164 -17.41 7.41 3.62
C CYS A 164 -17.68 8.82 3.11
N THR A 165 -18.20 9.67 3.98
CA THR A 165 -18.50 11.05 3.64
C THR A 165 -17.20 11.78 3.31
N ALA A 166 -17.24 12.80 2.44
CA ALA A 166 -16.09 13.65 2.14
C ALA A 166 -15.22 14.05 3.37
N PRO A 167 -15.80 14.33 4.56
CA PRO A 167 -15.05 14.58 5.80
C PRO A 167 -14.08 13.47 6.24
N ASP A 168 -14.38 12.21 5.93
CA ASP A 168 -13.52 11.07 6.32
C ASP A 168 -12.27 11.00 5.45
N TRP A 169 -12.40 11.38 4.18
CA TRP A 169 -11.28 11.54 3.26
C TRP A 169 -10.51 12.83 3.55
N GLU A 170 -11.20 13.93 3.84
CA GLU A 170 -10.58 15.19 4.23
C GLU A 170 -9.73 15.06 5.49
N GLY A 171 -10.22 14.34 6.51
CA GLY A 171 -9.44 14.07 7.72
C GLY A 171 -8.29 13.08 7.55
N ALA A 172 -8.35 12.20 6.55
CA ALA A 172 -7.28 11.24 6.25
C ALA A 172 -6.20 11.82 5.32
N LEU A 173 -6.60 12.72 4.41
CA LEU A 173 -5.77 13.31 3.37
C LEU A 173 -5.50 14.79 3.67
N VAL A 174 -5.30 15.18 4.93
CA VAL A 174 -5.04 16.59 5.32
C VAL A 174 -3.77 17.09 4.62
N VAL A 175 -3.94 17.50 3.36
CA VAL A 175 -2.98 18.19 2.52
C VAL A 175 -3.56 19.59 2.42
N VAL A 176 -3.12 20.45 3.34
CA VAL A 176 -3.35 21.90 3.28
C VAL A 176 -2.17 22.51 2.55
#